data_AF-A0A1H1MWT2-F1
#
_entry.id   AF-A0A1H1MWT2-F1
#
_cell.length_a   1.000
_cell.length_b   1.000
_cell.length_c   1.000
_cell.angle_alpha   90.00
_cell.angle_beta   90.00
_cell.angle_gamma   90.00
#
_symmetry.space_group_name_H-M   'P 1'
#
loop_
_entity.id
_entity.type
_entity.pdbx_description
1 polymer ?
#
loop_
_entity_poly.entity_id
_entity_poly.type
_entity_poly.pdbx_seq_one_letter_code
_entity_poly.pdbx_strand_id
1 'polypeptide(L)'
;MFRDLLGAFTGLFTQRRSRLEVSALLLTMAMLPVSELLVTRMFSHLVLHGAERLEADRTAVVLAGAGFFAAFAVSRALHHVVRLNRVRVFRRGFESSDAERPRHQEAWSWAAAFELSTASVALIQVLAFCLLFVWLDPVFGLLNVVIGAGVLGLVAVIYRRQLVRQLAYLGEARGATTGVGERVGRRLRDAELGAVLASLAMALALALVLLRAVTGSLAGADAIVLFIGLRMMYSQIGHLSASAMRFARVKARLTAGTTAAGSGVEPDPDDEADTADDDDTGDDTGDDTGARAEAGLPPAAPTPHRARLVRQMLQAGQGGDLPAVQAYAARLRATARPRPQEQDAQQCAEAFALLAAPGDRDGAVPVTWWARPFPGTVGSWVAPLLVRRLTGHPVTYQKPGVATNRPHLVVGGSFLGSAQASSIVVGAGTLAHDARPDPHARVLSVRGPLSAEALRRAGGPVVTAYGDPVVLAARLLPVERTTTNGRLVLLRHASQADLPLHLPTGMDELSTRASRPEDLERLVASLAAYDGVVSSDPGVVALCHGYGLPCAAVSLEPRADLDLVLRDHALGLGWDDLAPARPVGPDLRDVAWTDLLETRVVDAAVLDALQHHLEEAVALCLGQSAPVPAQPV
;
A
#
# COMPACT_ATOMS: atom_id res chain seq x y z
N MET A 1 -3.29 -7.06 33.53
CA MET A 1 -3.86 -6.90 32.18
C MET A 1 -5.31 -6.43 32.23
N PHE A 2 -6.28 -7.27 32.61
CA PHE A 2 -7.71 -6.87 32.61
C PHE A 2 -8.02 -5.64 33.49
N ARG A 3 -7.50 -5.64 34.72
CA ARG A 3 -7.61 -4.48 35.64
C ARG A 3 -6.94 -3.22 35.07
N ASP A 4 -5.88 -3.38 34.28
CA ASP A 4 -5.14 -2.27 33.68
C ASP A 4 -5.89 -1.66 32.49
N LEU A 5 -6.49 -2.51 31.65
CA LEU A 5 -7.33 -2.10 30.54
C LEU A 5 -8.60 -1.39 31.04
N LEU A 6 -9.26 -1.95 32.06
CA LEU A 6 -10.46 -1.36 32.66
C LEU A 6 -10.17 -0.03 33.37
N GLY A 7 -9.04 0.05 34.08
CA GLY A 7 -8.56 1.28 34.71
C GLY A 7 -8.25 2.38 33.68
N ALA A 8 -7.61 2.03 32.56
CA ALA A 8 -7.34 2.99 31.50
C ALA A 8 -8.62 3.43 30.77
N PHE A 9 -9.58 2.52 30.56
CA PHE A 9 -10.87 2.86 29.94
C PHE A 9 -11.66 3.87 30.78
N THR A 10 -11.74 3.62 32.08
CA THR A 10 -12.44 4.50 33.02
C THR A 10 -11.69 5.82 33.25
N GLY A 11 -10.37 5.85 33.10
CA GLY A 11 -9.57 7.08 33.16
C GLY A 11 -9.62 7.93 31.87
N LEU A 12 -9.76 7.31 30.70
CA LEU A 12 -9.83 8.01 29.41
C LEU A 12 -11.21 8.59 29.12
N PHE A 13 -12.27 7.87 29.48
CA PHE A 13 -13.65 8.33 29.34
C PHE A 13 -14.23 8.53 30.73
N THR A 14 -14.34 9.78 31.18
CA THR A 14 -14.76 10.09 32.56
C THR A 14 -16.27 10.16 32.71
N GLN A 15 -16.98 10.67 31.70
CA GLN A 15 -18.43 10.82 31.72
C GLN A 15 -19.18 9.49 31.52
N ARG A 16 -20.32 9.33 32.22
CA ARG A 16 -21.15 8.11 32.14
C ARG A 16 -21.77 7.90 30.75
N ARG A 17 -22.15 8.99 30.07
CA ARG A 17 -22.75 8.95 28.73
C ARG A 17 -21.73 8.53 27.66
N SER A 18 -20.54 9.12 27.66
CA SER A 18 -19.48 8.75 26.71
C SER A 18 -18.99 7.31 26.92
N ARG A 19 -18.90 6.84 28.18
CA ARG A 19 -18.64 5.43 28.49
C ARG A 19 -19.68 4.50 27.86
N LEU A 20 -20.97 4.82 27.99
CA LEU A 20 -22.04 4.00 27.41
C LEU A 20 -22.00 4.00 25.88
N GLU A 21 -21.78 5.15 25.24
CA GLU A 21 -21.67 5.25 23.77
C GLU A 21 -20.47 4.47 23.22
N VAL A 22 -19.30 4.59 23.86
CA VAL A 22 -18.11 3.84 23.46
C VAL A 22 -18.26 2.35 23.76
N SER A 23 -18.78 1.96 24.92
CA SER A 23 -19.02 0.55 25.25
C SER A 23 -20.03 -0.10 24.30
N ALA A 24 -21.11 0.60 23.91
CA ALA A 24 -22.06 0.12 22.93
C ALA A 24 -21.39 -0.12 21.57
N LEU A 25 -20.58 0.83 21.11
CA LEU A 25 -19.81 0.68 19.87
C LEU A 25 -18.85 -0.52 19.90
N LEU A 26 -18.09 -0.69 20.99
CA LEU A 26 -17.15 -1.81 21.13
C LEU A 26 -17.88 -3.15 21.15
N LEU A 27 -19.04 -3.22 21.80
CA LEU A 27 -19.88 -4.42 21.83
C LEU A 27 -20.41 -4.75 20.43
N THR A 28 -20.93 -3.75 19.70
CA THR A 28 -21.39 -3.94 18.32
C THR A 28 -20.25 -4.41 17.41
N MET A 29 -19.07 -3.80 17.51
CA MET A 29 -17.86 -4.23 16.78
C MET A 29 -17.47 -5.68 17.10
N ALA A 30 -17.58 -6.07 18.37
CA ALA A 30 -17.23 -7.40 18.81
C ALA A 30 -18.23 -8.47 18.34
N MET A 31 -19.52 -8.12 18.22
CA MET A 31 -20.56 -9.07 17.80
C MET A 31 -20.59 -9.34 16.29
N LEU A 32 -19.96 -8.47 15.47
CA LEU A 32 -19.96 -8.62 14.00
C LEU A 32 -19.48 -10.00 13.53
N PRO A 33 -18.27 -10.49 13.88
CA PRO A 33 -17.80 -11.77 13.38
C PRO A 33 -18.60 -12.97 13.93
N VAL A 34 -19.18 -12.82 15.12
CA VAL A 34 -20.05 -13.83 15.74
C VAL A 34 -21.39 -13.91 14.99
N SER A 35 -21.94 -12.77 14.57
CA SER A 35 -23.15 -12.71 13.75
C SER A 35 -22.95 -13.35 12.37
N GLU A 36 -21.79 -13.11 11.74
CA GLU A 36 -21.43 -13.73 10.46
C GLU A 36 -21.33 -15.26 10.59
N LEU A 37 -20.79 -15.75 11.71
CA LEU A 37 -20.71 -17.17 12.00
C LEU A 37 -22.10 -17.80 12.20
N LEU A 38 -23.02 -17.10 12.86
CA LEU A 38 -24.40 -17.55 13.02
C LEU A 38 -25.16 -17.57 11.69
N VAL A 39 -24.97 -16.56 10.84
CA VAL A 39 -25.52 -16.52 9.47
C VAL A 39 -24.94 -17.66 8.63
N THR A 40 -23.65 -17.98 8.80
CA THR A 40 -23.01 -19.15 8.15
C THR A 40 -23.65 -20.45 8.63
N ARG A 41 -23.97 -20.59 9.92
CA ARG A 41 -24.71 -21.75 10.44
C ARG A 41 -26.09 -21.89 9.80
N MET A 42 -26.84 -20.78 9.68
CA MET A 42 -28.15 -20.78 9.02
C MET A 42 -28.04 -21.25 7.56
N PHE A 43 -27.03 -20.76 6.84
CA PHE A 43 -26.75 -21.20 5.48
C PHE A 43 -26.41 -22.69 5.40
N SER A 44 -25.51 -23.18 6.24
CA SER A 44 -25.14 -24.60 6.29
C SER A 44 -26.35 -25.49 6.59
N HIS A 45 -27.25 -25.06 7.49
CA HIS A 45 -28.46 -25.81 7.79
C HIS A 45 -29.46 -25.82 6.62
N LEU A 46 -29.57 -24.72 5.87
CA LEU A 46 -30.37 -24.64 4.64
C LEU A 46 -29.79 -25.52 3.53
N VAL A 47 -28.47 -25.60 3.38
CA VAL A 47 -27.85 -26.45 2.35
C VAL A 47 -27.97 -27.93 2.71
N LEU A 48 -27.70 -28.30 3.96
CA LEU A 48 -27.64 -29.70 4.37
C LEU A 48 -29.02 -30.36 4.56
N HIS A 49 -30.02 -29.60 5.01
CA HIS A 49 -31.36 -30.14 5.31
C HIS A 49 -32.47 -29.49 4.45
N GLY A 50 -32.13 -28.56 3.56
CA GLY A 50 -33.13 -27.82 2.78
C GLY A 50 -33.83 -28.68 1.74
N ALA A 51 -33.13 -29.63 1.12
CA ALA A 51 -33.71 -30.54 0.12
C ALA A 51 -34.81 -31.41 0.75
N GLU A 52 -34.53 -32.05 1.89
CA GLU A 52 -35.49 -32.88 2.62
C GLU A 52 -36.68 -32.06 3.16
N ARG A 53 -36.43 -30.84 3.66
CA ARG A 53 -37.49 -29.95 4.17
C ARG A 53 -38.34 -29.32 3.07
N LEU A 54 -37.81 -29.21 1.84
CA LEU A 54 -38.54 -28.65 0.70
C LEU A 54 -39.68 -29.57 0.27
N GLU A 55 -39.49 -30.89 0.42
CA GLU A 55 -40.52 -31.90 0.15
C GLU A 55 -41.60 -31.94 1.24
N ALA A 56 -41.26 -31.63 2.50
CA ALA A 56 -42.18 -31.67 3.63
C ALA A 56 -42.96 -30.36 3.86
N ASP A 57 -42.29 -29.19 3.79
CA ASP A 57 -42.92 -27.87 3.96
C ASP A 57 -42.14 -26.79 3.20
N ARG A 58 -42.57 -26.55 1.96
CA ARG A 58 -42.00 -25.53 1.07
C ARG A 58 -42.07 -24.11 1.65
N THR A 59 -43.08 -23.79 2.44
CA THR A 59 -43.27 -22.44 3.00
C THR A 59 -42.24 -22.17 4.09
N ALA A 60 -41.98 -23.15 4.94
CA ALA A 60 -40.96 -23.05 5.99
C ALA A 60 -39.54 -22.84 5.42
N VAL A 61 -39.20 -23.53 4.31
CA VAL A 61 -37.90 -23.36 3.65
C VAL A 61 -37.74 -21.97 3.03
N VAL A 62 -38.78 -21.47 2.36
CA VAL A 62 -38.76 -20.11 1.77
C VAL A 62 -38.64 -19.05 2.86
N LEU A 63 -39.36 -19.19 3.97
CA LEU A 63 -39.30 -18.25 5.10
C LEU A 63 -37.93 -18.28 5.79
N ALA A 64 -37.33 -19.45 5.96
CA ALA A 64 -35.97 -19.60 6.49
C ALA A 64 -34.92 -18.99 5.54
N GLY A 65 -35.09 -19.15 4.22
CA GLY A 65 -34.25 -18.52 3.20
C GLY A 65 -34.36 -16.99 3.20
N ALA A 66 -35.58 -16.45 3.28
CA ALA A 66 -35.81 -15.01 3.40
C ALA A 66 -35.19 -14.45 4.70
N GLY A 67 -35.35 -15.17 5.82
CA GLY A 67 -34.72 -14.83 7.10
C GLY A 67 -33.18 -14.81 7.00
N PHE A 68 -32.58 -15.77 6.30
CA PHE A 68 -31.14 -15.79 6.04
C PHE A 68 -30.68 -14.56 5.26
N PHE A 69 -31.32 -14.23 4.12
CA PHE A 69 -30.92 -13.08 3.32
C PHE A 69 -31.09 -11.76 4.05
N ALA A 70 -32.16 -11.62 4.85
CA ALA A 70 -32.35 -10.45 5.72
C ALA A 70 -31.23 -10.34 6.76
N ALA A 71 -30.92 -11.43 7.47
CA ALA A 71 -29.83 -11.45 8.44
C ALA A 71 -28.45 -11.16 7.81
N PHE A 72 -28.20 -11.69 6.61
CA PHE A 72 -26.97 -11.45 5.85
C PHE A 72 -26.85 -9.97 5.42
N ALA A 73 -27.91 -9.37 4.88
CA ALA A 73 -27.93 -7.97 4.47
C ALA A 73 -27.71 -7.04 5.67
N VAL A 74 -28.38 -7.32 6.80
CA VAL A 74 -28.22 -6.55 8.05
C VAL A 74 -26.80 -6.67 8.59
N SER A 75 -26.22 -7.87 8.63
CA SER A 75 -24.84 -8.09 9.08
C SER A 75 -23.83 -7.31 8.23
N ARG A 76 -23.99 -7.32 6.89
CA ARG A 76 -23.14 -6.55 5.96
C ARG A 76 -23.31 -5.04 6.10
N ALA A 77 -24.53 -4.54 6.25
CA ALA A 77 -24.79 -3.12 6.46
C ALA A 77 -24.17 -2.63 7.79
N LEU A 78 -24.33 -3.41 8.86
CA LEU A 78 -23.76 -3.09 10.18
C LEU A 78 -22.22 -3.01 10.12
N HIS A 79 -21.58 -3.90 9.35
CA HIS A 79 -20.13 -3.89 9.15
C HIS A 79 -19.62 -2.56 8.55
N HIS A 80 -20.33 -2.01 7.55
CA HIS A 80 -19.95 -0.74 6.92
C HIS A 80 -20.20 0.47 7.84
N VAL A 81 -21.36 0.51 8.51
CA VAL A 81 -21.74 1.62 9.39
C VAL A 81 -20.79 1.77 10.58
N VAL A 82 -20.44 0.64 11.21
CA VAL A 82 -19.56 0.63 12.39
C VAL A 82 -18.13 1.08 12.03
N ARG A 83 -17.61 0.69 10.85
CA ARG A 83 -16.29 1.10 10.38
C ARG A 83 -16.18 2.62 10.15
N LEU A 84 -17.24 3.24 9.63
CA LEU A 84 -17.30 4.68 9.35
C LEU A 84 -17.56 5.53 10.61
N ASN A 85 -18.33 5.01 11.56
CA ASN A 85 -18.75 5.78 12.75
C ASN A 85 -17.76 5.74 13.92
N ARG A 86 -16.78 4.81 13.93
CA ARG A 86 -15.79 4.70 15.01
C ARG A 86 -15.08 6.03 15.28
N VAL A 87 -14.52 6.68 14.27
CA VAL A 87 -13.78 7.95 14.45
C VAL A 87 -14.67 9.06 15.02
N ARG A 88 -15.94 9.12 14.60
CA ARG A 88 -16.91 10.14 15.03
C ARG A 88 -17.32 9.99 16.51
N VAL A 89 -17.47 8.76 17.00
CA VAL A 89 -17.86 8.48 18.39
C VAL A 89 -16.69 8.73 19.34
N PHE A 90 -15.47 8.33 18.96
CA PHE A 90 -14.28 8.62 19.77
C PHE A 90 -14.02 10.12 19.87
N ARG A 91 -14.16 10.87 18.77
CA ARG A 91 -14.04 12.33 18.77
C ARG A 91 -15.04 13.01 19.74
N ARG A 92 -16.31 12.62 19.68
CA ARG A 92 -17.34 13.11 20.64
C ARG A 92 -17.05 12.71 22.10
N GLY A 93 -16.49 11.52 22.32
CA GLY A 93 -16.10 11.04 23.64
C GLY A 93 -14.93 11.83 24.25
N PHE A 94 -14.02 12.32 23.42
CA PHE A 94 -12.92 13.20 23.84
C PHE A 94 -13.36 14.66 24.00
N GLU A 95 -14.18 15.18 23.09
CA GLU A 95 -14.75 16.54 23.16
C GLU A 95 -15.63 16.75 24.40
N SER A 96 -16.24 15.68 24.93
CA SER A 96 -17.03 15.73 26.18
C SER A 96 -16.21 15.52 27.46
N SER A 97 -14.93 15.18 27.35
CA SER A 97 -14.06 14.99 28.50
C SER A 97 -13.23 16.27 28.69
N ASP A 98 -13.80 17.28 29.39
CA ASP A 98 -13.17 18.59 29.72
C ASP A 98 -11.87 18.44 30.52
N ALA A 99 -10.78 18.08 29.85
CA ALA A 99 -9.44 18.18 30.40
C ALA A 99 -8.59 18.88 29.34
N GLU A 100 -8.34 20.19 29.53
CA GLU A 100 -7.28 20.91 28.82
C GLU A 100 -5.97 20.14 29.03
N ARG A 101 -5.51 19.44 27.98
CA ARG A 101 -4.28 18.64 28.02
C ARG A 101 -3.33 19.16 26.95
N PRO A 102 -2.03 19.30 27.25
CA PRO A 102 -1.05 19.79 26.27
C PRO A 102 -0.96 18.87 25.05
N ARG A 103 -0.76 19.44 23.85
CA ARG A 103 -0.82 18.79 22.52
C ARG A 103 -0.05 17.46 22.39
N HIS A 104 1.05 17.29 23.12
CA HIS A 104 1.83 16.05 23.11
C HIS A 104 1.14 14.90 23.87
N GLN A 105 0.40 15.19 24.95
CA GLN A 105 -0.36 14.19 25.71
C GLN A 105 -1.63 13.76 24.97
N GLU A 106 -2.22 14.66 24.17
CA GLU A 106 -3.36 14.35 23.30
C GLU A 106 -3.00 13.22 22.33
N ALA A 107 -1.91 13.33 21.57
CA ALA A 107 -1.50 12.32 20.60
C ALA A 107 -1.26 10.93 21.24
N TRP A 108 -0.67 10.88 22.44
CA TRP A 108 -0.49 9.63 23.18
C TRP A 108 -1.80 9.08 23.76
N SER A 109 -2.73 9.94 24.16
CA SER A 109 -4.06 9.54 24.63
C SER A 109 -4.93 8.99 23.50
N TRP A 110 -4.82 9.55 22.29
CA TRP A 110 -5.44 9.04 21.07
C TRP A 110 -4.87 7.65 20.71
N ALA A 111 -3.55 7.50 20.72
CA ALA A 111 -2.90 6.21 20.51
C ALA A 111 -3.30 5.18 21.59
N ALA A 112 -3.40 5.61 22.85
CA ALA A 112 -3.85 4.77 23.97
C ALA A 112 -5.28 4.26 23.77
N ALA A 113 -6.21 5.14 23.39
CA ALA A 113 -7.61 4.80 23.19
C ALA A 113 -7.84 3.90 21.98
N PHE A 114 -7.08 4.07 20.89
CA PHE A 114 -7.15 3.18 19.73
C PHE A 114 -6.60 1.78 20.03
N GLU A 115 -5.48 1.67 20.74
CA GLU A 115 -4.94 0.37 21.15
C GLU A 115 -5.83 -0.29 22.22
N LEU A 116 -6.33 0.48 23.19
CA LEU A 116 -7.25 -0.01 24.22
C LEU A 116 -8.55 -0.54 23.59
N SER A 117 -9.17 0.22 22.68
CA SER A 117 -10.39 -0.21 22.01
C SER A 117 -10.19 -1.47 21.18
N THR A 118 -9.03 -1.61 20.53
CA THR A 118 -8.70 -2.81 19.74
C THR A 118 -8.51 -4.03 20.64
N ALA A 119 -7.77 -3.89 21.75
CA ALA A 119 -7.62 -4.96 22.75
C ALA A 119 -8.95 -5.33 23.42
N SER A 120 -9.80 -4.34 23.74
CA SER A 120 -11.12 -4.57 24.33
C SER A 120 -12.06 -5.30 23.37
N VAL A 121 -12.11 -4.92 22.08
CA VAL A 121 -12.92 -5.62 21.07
C VAL A 121 -12.48 -7.08 20.94
N ALA A 122 -11.18 -7.34 20.83
CA ALA A 122 -10.65 -8.70 20.73
C ALA A 122 -11.03 -9.55 21.97
N LEU A 123 -10.97 -8.98 23.17
CA LEU A 123 -11.37 -9.69 24.39
C LEU A 123 -12.88 -9.99 24.43
N ILE A 124 -13.72 -9.02 24.07
CA ILE A 124 -15.18 -9.20 24.02
C ILE A 124 -15.53 -10.25 22.96
N GLN A 125 -14.83 -10.26 21.81
CA GLN A 125 -14.96 -11.28 20.77
C GLN A 125 -14.62 -12.68 21.29
N VAL A 126 -13.51 -12.84 22.00
CA VAL A 126 -13.13 -14.14 22.58
C VAL A 126 -14.20 -14.64 23.54
N LEU A 127 -14.73 -13.77 24.41
CA LEU A 127 -15.84 -14.13 25.30
C LEU A 127 -17.10 -14.51 24.52
N ALA A 128 -17.45 -13.76 23.49
CA ALA A 128 -18.64 -14.01 22.67
C ALA A 128 -18.52 -15.34 21.90
N PHE A 129 -17.34 -15.67 21.36
CA PHE A 129 -17.08 -16.97 20.73
C PHE A 129 -17.14 -18.11 21.75
N CYS A 130 -16.58 -17.95 22.95
CA CYS A 130 -16.70 -18.93 24.02
C CYS A 130 -18.17 -19.22 24.37
N LEU A 131 -18.99 -18.18 24.54
CA LEU A 131 -20.43 -18.32 24.79
C LEU A 131 -21.15 -19.03 23.63
N LEU A 132 -20.81 -18.66 22.38
CA LEU A 132 -21.36 -19.31 21.21
C LEU A 132 -20.98 -20.80 21.15
N PHE A 133 -19.73 -21.17 21.43
CA PHE A 133 -19.30 -22.56 21.38
C PHE A 133 -19.93 -23.41 22.48
N VAL A 134 -20.12 -22.86 23.68
CA VAL A 134 -20.89 -23.53 24.75
C VAL A 134 -22.34 -23.73 24.34
N TRP A 135 -22.92 -22.77 23.61
CA TRP A 135 -24.27 -22.90 23.08
C TRP A 135 -24.38 -23.93 21.93
N LEU A 136 -23.33 -24.08 21.11
CA LEU A 136 -23.30 -25.05 20.00
C LEU A 136 -23.06 -26.49 20.49
N ASP A 137 -22.04 -26.71 21.32
CA ASP A 137 -21.75 -28.00 21.95
C ASP A 137 -21.20 -27.73 23.36
N PRO A 138 -21.99 -27.95 24.43
CA PRO A 138 -21.59 -27.60 25.79
C PRO A 138 -20.28 -28.26 26.23
N VAL A 139 -20.04 -29.51 25.82
CA VAL A 139 -18.84 -30.27 26.18
C VAL A 139 -17.60 -29.64 25.55
N PHE A 140 -17.60 -29.48 24.23
CA PHE A 140 -16.51 -28.83 23.50
C PHE A 140 -16.34 -27.36 23.93
N GLY A 141 -17.43 -26.62 24.07
CA GLY A 141 -17.41 -25.22 24.47
C GLY A 141 -16.74 -25.01 25.83
N LEU A 142 -17.07 -25.84 26.82
CA LEU A 142 -16.43 -25.77 28.14
C LEU A 142 -14.93 -26.12 28.06
N LEU A 143 -14.55 -27.15 27.30
CA LEU A 143 -13.14 -27.49 27.08
C LEU A 143 -12.39 -26.34 26.40
N ASN A 144 -12.99 -25.71 25.39
CA ASN A 144 -12.40 -24.57 24.71
C ASN A 144 -12.31 -23.33 25.61
N VAL A 145 -13.26 -23.12 26.53
CA VAL A 145 -13.14 -22.06 27.57
C VAL A 145 -11.92 -22.31 28.44
N VAL A 146 -11.67 -23.56 28.86
CA VAL A 146 -10.48 -23.90 29.65
C VAL A 146 -9.19 -23.64 28.85
N ILE A 147 -9.12 -24.11 27.60
CA ILE A 147 -7.96 -23.90 26.72
C ILE A 147 -7.73 -22.39 26.48
N GLY A 148 -8.78 -21.67 26.10
CA GLY A 148 -8.74 -20.23 25.85
C GLY A 148 -8.35 -19.42 27.09
N ALA A 149 -8.87 -19.78 28.27
CA ALA A 149 -8.48 -19.17 29.54
C ALA A 149 -7.00 -19.42 29.87
N GLY A 150 -6.48 -20.62 29.59
CA GLY A 150 -5.07 -20.95 29.72
C GLY A 150 -4.16 -20.06 28.85
N VAL A 151 -4.51 -19.92 27.56
CA VAL A 151 -3.76 -19.05 26.63
C VAL A 151 -3.86 -17.59 27.04
N LEU A 152 -5.05 -17.09 27.41
CA LEU A 152 -5.23 -15.72 27.89
C LEU A 152 -4.45 -15.46 29.18
N GLY A 153 -4.38 -16.43 30.08
CA GLY A 153 -3.55 -16.37 31.28
C GLY A 153 -2.08 -16.19 30.95
N LEU A 154 -1.57 -16.96 29.98
CA LEU A 154 -0.19 -16.86 29.51
C LEU A 154 0.10 -15.52 28.82
N VAL A 155 -0.80 -15.03 27.97
CA VAL A 155 -0.73 -13.67 27.38
C VAL A 155 -0.72 -12.60 28.48
N ALA A 156 -1.53 -12.76 29.54
CA ALA A 156 -1.55 -11.82 30.66
C ALA A 156 -0.23 -11.83 31.47
N VAL A 157 0.44 -12.99 31.60
CA VAL A 157 1.77 -13.09 32.21
C VAL A 157 2.82 -12.37 31.35
N ILE A 158 2.81 -12.62 30.04
CA ILE A 158 3.70 -11.95 29.08
C ILE A 158 3.52 -10.43 29.15
N TYR A 159 2.27 -9.96 29.16
CA TYR A 159 1.94 -8.54 29.33
C TYR A 159 2.52 -7.95 30.62
N ARG A 160 2.34 -8.62 31.78
CA ARG A 160 2.86 -8.14 33.06
C ARG A 160 4.38 -8.04 33.04
N ARG A 161 5.06 -9.08 32.55
CA ARG A 161 6.53 -9.08 32.39
C ARG A 161 6.99 -7.93 31.50
N GLN A 162 6.24 -7.64 30.43
CA GLN A 162 6.56 -6.55 29.52
C GLN A 162 6.36 -5.18 30.15
N LEU A 163 5.27 -4.98 30.92
CA LEU A 163 4.97 -3.73 31.60
C LEU A 163 6.04 -3.36 32.64
N VAL A 164 6.44 -4.32 33.48
CA VAL A 164 7.52 -4.12 34.47
C VAL A 164 8.82 -3.72 33.79
N ARG A 165 9.19 -4.39 32.69
CA ARG A 165 10.38 -4.04 31.90
C ARG A 165 10.28 -2.65 31.27
N GLN A 166 9.10 -2.25 30.77
CA GLN A 166 8.91 -0.89 30.25
C GLN A 166 9.08 0.18 31.32
N LEU A 167 8.62 -0.07 32.53
CA LEU A 167 8.79 0.83 33.67
C LEU A 167 10.26 0.89 34.10
N ALA A 168 10.97 -0.25 34.12
CA ALA A 168 12.40 -0.30 34.40
C ALA A 168 13.22 0.52 33.38
N TYR A 169 12.91 0.42 32.09
CA TYR A 169 13.57 1.22 31.04
C TYR A 169 13.32 2.72 31.15
N LEU A 170 12.29 3.15 31.88
CA LEU A 170 12.02 4.56 32.13
C LEU A 170 12.72 5.07 33.40
N GLY A 171 13.17 4.16 34.28
CA GLY A 171 13.91 4.48 35.50
C GLY A 171 15.45 4.41 35.37
N GLU A 172 15.98 3.79 34.31
CA GLU A 172 17.42 3.81 34.01
C GLU A 172 17.84 5.19 33.47
N ALA A 173 18.77 5.86 34.16
CA ALA A 173 19.30 7.16 33.77
C ALA A 173 19.91 7.15 32.36
N ARG A 174 19.82 8.30 31.65
CA ARG A 174 20.41 8.57 30.33
C ARG A 174 21.88 8.09 30.31
N GLY A 175 22.14 6.89 29.78
CA GLY A 175 23.49 6.33 29.71
C GLY A 175 23.61 4.79 29.73
N ALA A 176 22.56 4.02 30.05
CA ALA A 176 22.68 2.56 30.11
C ALA A 176 22.63 1.85 28.74
N THR A 177 23.58 0.94 28.55
CA THR A 177 24.03 0.22 27.34
C THR A 177 23.07 -0.87 26.81
N THR A 178 21.75 -0.70 26.88
CA THR A 178 20.82 -1.65 26.27
C THR A 178 20.34 -1.17 24.89
N GLY A 179 20.86 -1.83 23.85
CA GLY A 179 20.54 -1.54 22.46
C GLY A 179 19.03 -1.55 22.18
N VAL A 180 18.55 -0.56 21.42
CA VAL A 180 17.13 -0.46 21.01
C VAL A 180 16.65 -1.74 20.30
N GLY A 181 17.54 -2.44 19.59
CA GLY A 181 17.27 -3.72 18.93
C GLY A 181 16.93 -4.86 19.90
N GLU A 182 17.57 -4.92 21.07
CA GLU A 182 17.26 -5.93 22.08
C GLU A 182 15.91 -5.64 22.77
N ARG A 183 15.60 -4.34 22.95
CA ARG A 183 14.34 -3.85 23.53
C ARG A 183 13.14 -4.03 22.59
N VAL A 184 13.32 -3.95 21.28
CA VAL A 184 12.26 -4.16 20.26
C VAL A 184 12.18 -5.63 19.84
N GLY A 185 13.31 -6.30 19.66
CA GLY A 185 13.38 -7.71 19.27
C GLY A 185 12.83 -8.67 20.32
N ARG A 186 12.97 -8.35 21.62
CA ARG A 186 12.30 -9.13 22.68
C ARG A 186 10.79 -8.89 22.73
N ARG A 187 10.30 -7.70 22.36
CA ARG A 187 8.85 -7.44 22.26
C ARG A 187 8.23 -8.19 21.09
N LEU A 188 8.89 -8.15 19.94
CA LEU A 188 8.42 -8.89 18.78
C LEU A 188 8.39 -10.38 19.11
N ARG A 189 9.46 -10.91 19.73
CA ARG A 189 9.49 -12.30 20.23
C ARG A 189 8.37 -12.60 21.22
N ASP A 190 8.10 -11.73 22.19
CA ASP A 190 7.05 -11.96 23.18
C ASP A 190 5.63 -11.84 22.57
N ALA A 191 5.43 -10.99 21.55
CA ALA A 191 4.17 -10.88 20.80
C ALA A 191 3.94 -12.10 19.90
N GLU A 192 4.97 -12.51 19.15
CA GLU A 192 5.01 -13.70 18.31
C GLU A 192 4.82 -14.97 19.13
N LEU A 193 5.44 -15.05 20.32
CA LEU A 193 5.26 -16.18 21.25
C LEU A 193 3.79 -16.31 21.67
N GLY A 194 3.09 -15.19 21.93
CA GLY A 194 1.65 -15.21 22.18
C GLY A 194 0.82 -15.67 20.99
N ALA A 195 1.21 -15.33 19.75
CA ALA A 195 0.53 -15.79 18.53
C ALA A 195 0.77 -17.29 18.27
N VAL A 196 1.99 -17.78 18.49
CA VAL A 196 2.36 -19.21 18.39
C VAL A 196 1.61 -20.05 19.42
N LEU A 197 1.45 -19.56 20.65
CA LEU A 197 0.65 -20.25 21.67
C LEU A 197 -0.83 -20.33 21.28
N ALA A 198 -1.36 -19.26 20.68
CA ALA A 198 -2.73 -19.25 20.19
C ALA A 198 -2.93 -20.23 19.02
N SER A 199 -1.98 -20.34 18.10
CA SER A 199 -2.06 -21.30 16.99
C SER A 199 -1.93 -22.76 17.44
N LEU A 200 -1.08 -23.05 18.44
CA LEU A 200 -0.99 -24.38 19.04
C LEU A 200 -2.29 -24.77 19.76
N ALA A 201 -2.86 -23.84 20.53
CA ALA A 201 -4.14 -24.05 21.20
C ALA A 201 -5.30 -24.23 20.21
N MET A 202 -5.27 -23.50 19.09
CA MET A 202 -6.21 -23.70 17.98
C MET A 202 -6.11 -25.11 17.40
N ALA A 203 -4.90 -25.60 17.14
CA ALA A 203 -4.69 -26.95 16.62
C ALA A 203 -5.23 -28.02 17.59
N LEU A 204 -5.01 -27.84 18.89
CA LEU A 204 -5.58 -28.71 19.92
C LEU A 204 -7.11 -28.67 19.92
N ALA A 205 -7.71 -27.48 19.87
CA ALA A 205 -9.17 -27.33 19.85
C ALA A 205 -9.78 -27.92 18.57
N LEU A 206 -9.12 -27.77 17.42
CA LEU A 206 -9.54 -28.39 16.15
C LEU A 206 -9.47 -29.92 16.20
N ALA A 207 -8.44 -30.48 16.83
CA ALA A 207 -8.34 -31.93 17.03
C ALA A 207 -9.51 -32.45 17.89
N LEU A 208 -9.94 -31.70 18.90
CA LEU A 208 -11.13 -32.03 19.71
C LEU A 208 -12.43 -31.97 18.89
N VAL A 209 -12.60 -30.96 18.04
CA VAL A 209 -13.76 -30.88 17.13
C VAL A 209 -13.78 -32.06 16.16
N LEU A 210 -12.63 -32.39 15.55
CA LEU A 210 -12.52 -33.51 14.62
C LEU A 210 -12.84 -34.84 15.32
N LEU A 211 -12.29 -35.07 16.52
CA LEU A 211 -12.58 -36.27 17.30
C LEU A 211 -14.08 -36.39 17.62
N ARG A 212 -14.72 -35.28 18.02
CA ARG A 212 -16.16 -35.26 18.32
C ARG A 212 -17.03 -35.46 17.08
N ALA A 213 -16.63 -34.91 15.94
CA ALA A 213 -17.32 -35.12 14.65
C ALA A 213 -17.21 -36.57 14.18
N VAL A 214 -16.01 -37.18 14.23
CA VAL A 214 -15.78 -38.57 13.80
C VAL A 214 -16.48 -39.58 14.72
N THR A 215 -16.58 -39.29 16.02
CA THR A 215 -17.32 -40.13 16.98
C THR A 215 -18.85 -39.98 16.90
N GLY A 216 -19.35 -39.14 15.98
CA GLY A 216 -20.79 -38.90 15.80
C GLY A 216 -21.44 -38.06 16.91
N SER A 217 -20.63 -37.51 17.83
CA SER A 217 -21.13 -36.71 18.96
C SER A 217 -21.42 -35.25 18.61
N LEU A 218 -21.11 -34.83 17.37
CA LEU A 218 -21.27 -33.47 16.87
C LEU A 218 -21.82 -33.49 15.44
N ALA A 219 -22.90 -32.74 15.19
CA ALA A 219 -23.49 -32.63 13.86
C ALA A 219 -22.54 -31.97 12.85
N GLY A 220 -22.53 -32.45 11.59
CA GLY A 220 -21.61 -31.95 10.56
C GLY A 220 -21.71 -30.44 10.29
N ALA A 221 -22.93 -29.88 10.36
CA ALA A 221 -23.14 -28.43 10.24
C ALA A 221 -22.47 -27.65 11.37
N ASP A 222 -22.59 -28.14 12.61
CA ASP A 222 -22.02 -27.49 13.79
C ASP A 222 -20.49 -27.68 13.84
N ALA A 223 -19.96 -28.79 13.32
CA ALA A 223 -18.52 -29.02 13.18
C ALA A 223 -17.85 -28.02 12.22
N ILE A 224 -18.48 -27.70 11.08
CA ILE A 224 -17.99 -26.68 10.13
C ILE A 224 -17.97 -25.30 10.79
N VAL A 225 -19.05 -24.96 11.50
CA VAL A 225 -19.18 -23.68 12.21
C VAL A 225 -18.14 -23.57 13.33
N LEU A 226 -17.93 -24.63 14.11
CA LEU A 226 -16.89 -24.66 15.14
C LEU A 226 -15.49 -24.56 14.52
N PHE A 227 -15.21 -25.23 13.40
CA PHE A 227 -13.94 -25.10 12.69
C PHE A 227 -13.64 -23.65 12.29
N ILE A 228 -14.59 -22.99 11.62
CA ILE A 228 -14.46 -21.59 11.18
C ILE A 228 -14.34 -20.66 12.38
N GLY A 229 -15.20 -20.86 13.38
CA GLY A 229 -15.24 -20.05 14.60
C GLY A 229 -13.94 -20.14 15.40
N LEU A 230 -13.38 -21.33 15.56
CA LEU A 230 -12.12 -21.52 16.31
C LEU A 230 -10.97 -20.80 15.63
N ARG A 231 -10.88 -20.88 14.29
CA ARG A 231 -9.87 -20.14 13.52
C ARG A 231 -9.99 -18.64 13.76
N MET A 232 -11.22 -18.12 13.75
CA MET A 232 -11.49 -16.70 14.00
C MET A 232 -11.15 -16.32 15.44
N MET A 233 -11.59 -17.10 16.44
CA MET A 233 -11.34 -16.81 17.86
C MET A 233 -9.85 -16.83 18.21
N TYR A 234 -9.10 -17.87 17.84
CA TYR A 234 -7.67 -17.97 18.17
C TYR A 234 -6.81 -16.97 17.39
N SER A 235 -7.21 -16.59 16.18
CA SER A 235 -6.62 -15.44 15.47
C SER A 235 -6.79 -14.14 16.26
N GLN A 236 -7.97 -13.89 16.85
CA GLN A 236 -8.18 -12.72 17.71
C GLN A 236 -7.34 -12.74 18.99
N ILE A 237 -7.09 -13.92 19.58
CA ILE A 237 -6.19 -14.06 20.74
C ILE A 237 -4.75 -13.68 20.36
N GLY A 238 -4.29 -14.07 19.16
CA GLY A 238 -3.00 -13.64 18.62
C GLY A 238 -2.90 -12.12 18.42
N HIS A 239 -3.94 -11.50 17.86
CA HIS A 239 -4.01 -10.03 17.71
C HIS A 239 -4.07 -9.30 19.06
N LEU A 240 -4.78 -9.86 20.05
CA LEU A 240 -4.85 -9.35 21.41
C LEU A 240 -3.46 -9.33 22.06
N SER A 241 -2.63 -10.36 21.87
CA SER A 241 -1.24 -10.40 22.36
C SER A 241 -0.45 -9.19 21.85
N ALA A 242 -0.44 -8.96 20.54
CA ALA A 242 0.27 -7.84 19.92
C ALA A 242 -0.24 -6.47 20.37
N SER A 243 -1.56 -6.28 20.46
CA SER A 243 -2.15 -5.02 20.92
C SER A 243 -1.92 -4.76 22.41
N ALA A 244 -1.99 -5.80 23.26
CA ALA A 244 -1.69 -5.69 24.68
C ALA A 244 -0.22 -5.25 24.93
N MET A 245 0.72 -5.74 24.12
CA MET A 245 2.12 -5.28 24.19
C MET A 245 2.30 -3.81 23.84
N ARG A 246 1.57 -3.32 22.81
CA ARG A 246 1.57 -1.90 22.43
C ARG A 246 0.94 -1.04 23.52
N PHE A 247 -0.17 -1.49 24.10
CA PHE A 247 -0.81 -0.84 25.23
C PHE A 247 0.10 -0.77 26.48
N ALA A 248 0.88 -1.82 26.78
CA ALA A 248 1.83 -1.82 27.91
C ALA A 248 2.86 -0.67 27.81
N ARG A 249 3.33 -0.35 26.60
CA ARG A 249 4.25 0.77 26.37
C ARG A 249 3.59 2.12 26.62
N VAL A 250 2.38 2.30 26.09
CA VAL A 250 1.65 3.57 26.22
C VAL A 250 1.30 3.81 27.69
N LYS A 251 0.85 2.76 28.40
CA LYS A 251 0.58 2.83 29.84
C LYS A 251 1.82 3.22 30.64
N ALA A 252 2.97 2.60 30.38
CA ALA A 252 4.21 2.92 31.11
C ALA A 252 4.61 4.40 30.99
N ARG A 253 4.39 5.01 29.81
CA ARG A 253 4.67 6.44 29.57
C ARG A 253 3.67 7.37 30.25
N LEU A 254 2.38 7.02 30.24
CA LEU A 254 1.35 7.78 30.97
C LEU A 254 1.59 7.74 32.49
N THR A 255 2.03 6.59 33.02
CA THR A 255 2.40 6.47 34.43
C THR A 255 3.62 7.34 34.77
N ALA A 256 4.66 7.37 33.92
CA ALA A 256 5.85 8.21 34.13
C ALA A 256 5.56 9.72 34.05
N GLY A 257 4.68 10.16 33.15
CA GLY A 257 4.26 11.57 33.05
C GLY A 257 3.47 12.07 34.26
N THR A 258 2.73 11.17 34.93
CA THR A 258 1.97 11.53 36.14
C THR A 258 2.88 11.71 37.36
N THR A 259 3.99 10.96 37.43
CA THR A 259 5.00 11.10 38.49
C THR A 259 5.88 12.34 38.34
N ALA A 260 6.17 12.79 37.10
CA ALA A 260 6.94 14.01 36.83
C ALA A 260 6.14 15.30 37.12
N ALA A 261 4.82 15.27 36.92
CA ALA A 261 3.94 16.40 37.22
C ALA A 261 3.81 16.73 38.73
N GLY A 262 4.23 15.82 39.61
CA GLY A 262 4.26 16.04 41.07
C GLY A 262 5.55 16.69 41.60
N SER A 263 6.60 16.81 40.79
CA SER A 263 7.91 17.32 41.22
C SER A 263 8.20 18.77 40.81
N GLY A 264 7.22 19.52 40.29
CA GLY A 264 7.38 20.95 40.00
C GLY A 264 8.47 21.30 38.97
N VAL A 265 8.90 20.34 38.15
CA VAL A 265 9.83 20.57 37.04
C VAL A 265 9.01 20.57 35.77
N GLU A 266 8.89 21.74 35.17
CA GLU A 266 8.26 21.97 33.88
C GLU A 266 9.08 21.23 32.79
N PRO A 267 8.44 20.51 31.85
CA PRO A 267 9.17 19.89 30.77
C PRO A 267 9.58 20.97 29.77
N ASP A 268 10.88 21.24 29.74
CA ASP A 268 11.58 22.18 28.88
C ASP A 268 11.36 21.85 27.38
N PRO A 269 10.97 22.81 26.52
CA PRO A 269 10.86 22.61 25.07
C PRO A 269 12.21 22.36 24.36
N ASP A 270 13.33 22.56 25.05
CA ASP A 270 14.69 22.64 24.47
C ASP A 270 15.51 21.32 24.52
N ASP A 271 14.87 20.13 24.61
CA ASP A 271 15.53 18.87 24.17
C ASP A 271 15.70 18.85 22.61
N GLU A 272 15.23 19.91 21.92
CA GLU A 272 15.59 20.32 20.57
C GLU A 272 16.82 21.24 20.59
N ALA A 273 17.91 20.74 20.00
CA ALA A 273 19.17 21.43 19.69
C ALA A 273 20.12 21.72 20.87
N ASP A 274 21.22 20.96 20.92
CA ASP A 274 22.51 21.50 21.32
C ASP A 274 23.59 21.05 20.33
N THR A 275 24.13 22.06 19.65
CA THR A 275 25.38 22.17 18.88
C THR A 275 26.60 21.94 19.82
N ALA A 276 27.84 21.71 19.42
CA ALA A 276 28.63 22.36 18.37
C ALA A 276 30.00 21.64 18.17
N ASP A 277 30.70 22.08 17.12
CA ASP A 277 32.15 22.17 16.92
C ASP A 277 33.02 20.90 16.89
N ASP A 278 33.59 20.64 15.71
CA ASP A 278 35.04 20.76 15.54
C ASP A 278 35.35 21.14 14.09
N ASP A 279 36.07 22.26 13.94
CA ASP A 279 36.89 22.61 12.79
C ASP A 279 37.84 21.43 12.49
N ASP A 280 37.89 20.96 11.25
CA ASP A 280 39.20 20.78 10.63
C ASP A 280 39.13 21.01 9.11
N THR A 281 40.05 21.87 8.72
CA THR A 281 40.43 22.29 7.38
C THR A 281 40.74 21.13 6.44
N GLY A 282 40.43 21.35 5.16
CA GLY A 282 40.39 20.34 4.12
C GLY A 282 41.70 19.63 3.78
N ASP A 283 41.54 18.56 2.99
CA ASP A 283 42.35 18.36 1.80
C ASP A 283 41.55 17.55 0.77
N ASP A 284 41.68 17.99 -0.47
CA ASP A 284 41.14 17.40 -1.68
C ASP A 284 42.05 16.25 -2.08
N THR A 285 41.60 15.00 -2.06
CA THR A 285 42.10 13.92 -2.93
C THR A 285 41.33 12.61 -2.76
N GLY A 286 40.82 12.08 -3.88
CA GLY A 286 40.86 10.64 -4.15
C GLY A 286 39.55 9.85 -3.93
N ASP A 287 38.79 9.74 -5.01
CA ASP A 287 37.58 8.94 -5.26
C ASP A 287 37.76 7.39 -5.14
N ASP A 288 38.66 6.90 -4.28
CA ASP A 288 38.99 5.45 -4.18
C ASP A 288 39.08 4.91 -2.73
N THR A 289 38.84 5.76 -1.72
CA THR A 289 38.88 5.38 -0.30
C THR A 289 37.52 5.04 0.30
N GLY A 290 36.41 5.62 -0.21
CA GLY A 290 35.05 5.40 0.31
C GLY A 290 34.52 3.97 0.11
N ALA A 291 34.82 3.34 -1.02
CA ALA A 291 34.38 1.97 -1.31
C ALA A 291 35.04 0.92 -0.40
N ARG A 292 36.28 1.16 0.05
CA ARG A 292 37.00 0.28 1.00
C ARG A 292 36.49 0.44 2.44
N ALA A 293 36.01 1.63 2.83
CA ALA A 293 35.43 1.89 4.14
C ALA A 293 34.04 1.25 4.31
N GLU A 294 33.21 1.20 3.26
CA GLU A 294 31.89 0.53 3.32
C GLU A 294 32.00 -0.99 3.48
N ALA A 295 33.07 -1.62 2.98
CA ALA A 295 33.25 -3.08 3.02
C ALA A 295 33.39 -3.64 4.45
N GLY A 296 33.87 -2.83 5.40
CA GLY A 296 34.07 -3.21 6.81
C GLY A 296 32.84 -3.05 7.71
N LEU A 297 31.76 -2.43 7.23
CA LEU A 297 30.57 -2.16 8.05
C LEU A 297 29.61 -3.37 8.12
N PRO A 298 28.95 -3.61 9.27
CA PRO A 298 27.95 -4.66 9.37
C PRO A 298 26.74 -4.37 8.45
N PRO A 299 26.01 -5.41 8.00
CA PRO A 299 24.77 -5.22 7.24
C PRO A 299 23.72 -4.50 8.09
N ALA A 300 23.02 -3.53 7.52
CA ALA A 300 22.02 -2.75 8.25
C ALA A 300 20.82 -3.60 8.68
N ALA A 301 20.45 -3.50 9.96
CA ALA A 301 19.20 -4.02 10.48
C ALA A 301 18.05 -3.00 10.34
N PRO A 302 16.79 -3.43 10.12
CA PRO A 302 15.66 -2.52 10.07
C PRO A 302 15.42 -1.89 11.44
N THR A 303 15.60 -0.56 11.55
CA THR A 303 15.32 0.19 12.78
C THR A 303 14.37 1.36 12.53
N PRO A 304 13.60 1.81 13.54
CA PRO A 304 12.75 2.99 13.41
C PRO A 304 13.51 4.27 13.07
N HIS A 305 14.78 4.38 13.50
CA HIS A 305 15.65 5.50 13.18
C HIS A 305 15.99 5.51 11.67
N ARG A 306 16.45 4.38 11.12
CA ARG A 306 16.70 4.25 9.68
C ARG A 306 15.45 4.48 8.85
N ALA A 307 14.30 3.95 9.28
CA ALA A 307 13.02 4.22 8.63
C ALA A 307 12.62 5.70 8.65
N ARG A 308 13.02 6.46 9.68
CA ARG A 308 12.84 7.92 9.74
C ARG A 308 13.78 8.62 8.76
N LEU A 309 15.06 8.26 8.74
CA LEU A 309 16.03 8.80 7.77
C LEU A 309 15.57 8.57 6.33
N VAL A 310 15.09 7.37 5.99
CA VAL A 310 14.55 7.08 4.66
C VAL A 310 13.32 7.95 4.33
N ARG A 311 12.41 8.16 5.29
CA ARG A 311 11.26 9.06 5.07
C ARG A 311 11.69 10.51 4.86
N GLN A 312 12.64 11.00 5.66
CA GLN A 312 13.19 12.35 5.53
C GLN A 312 13.93 12.53 4.21
N MET A 313 14.72 11.53 3.80
CA MET A 313 15.40 11.49 2.51
C MET A 313 14.42 11.57 1.34
N LEU A 314 13.36 10.76 1.35
CA LEU A 314 12.33 10.81 0.30
C LEU A 314 11.58 12.15 0.28
N GLN A 315 11.31 12.74 1.46
CA GLN A 315 10.66 14.05 1.56
C GLN A 315 11.56 15.18 1.05
N ALA A 316 12.86 15.14 1.38
CA ALA A 316 13.85 16.06 0.85
C ALA A 316 13.94 15.96 -0.69
N GLY A 317 13.96 14.73 -1.21
CA GLY A 317 13.95 14.48 -2.65
C GLY A 317 12.72 15.09 -3.34
N GLN A 318 11.52 14.84 -2.80
CA GLN A 318 10.28 15.44 -3.31
C GLN A 318 10.26 16.97 -3.23
N GLY A 319 11.05 17.55 -2.33
CA GLY A 319 11.22 18.99 -2.18
C GLY A 319 12.28 19.61 -3.09
N GLY A 320 13.03 18.82 -3.87
CA GLY A 320 14.13 19.32 -4.70
C GLY A 320 15.47 19.50 -3.97
N ASP A 321 15.59 19.03 -2.72
CA ASP A 321 16.78 19.24 -1.89
C ASP A 321 17.77 18.07 -2.01
N LEU A 322 18.53 18.05 -3.12
CA LEU A 322 19.55 17.03 -3.37
C LEU A 322 20.64 16.98 -2.29
N PRO A 323 21.18 18.12 -1.78
CA PRO A 323 22.13 18.10 -0.67
C PRO A 323 21.58 17.41 0.58
N ALA A 324 20.32 17.67 0.97
CA ALA A 324 19.72 16.98 2.11
C ALA A 324 19.51 15.48 1.84
N VAL A 325 19.13 15.08 0.61
CA VAL A 325 19.07 13.67 0.22
C VAL A 325 20.41 12.98 0.44
N GLN A 326 21.49 13.57 -0.06
CA GLN A 326 22.85 13.05 0.08
C GLN A 326 23.27 12.98 1.56
N ALA A 327 22.94 14.00 2.37
CA ALA A 327 23.23 14.02 3.80
C ALA A 327 22.50 12.90 4.56
N TYR A 328 21.22 12.66 4.29
CA TYR A 328 20.48 11.55 4.90
C TYR A 328 21.03 10.18 4.45
N ALA A 329 21.43 10.06 3.19
CA ALA A 329 22.05 8.85 2.67
C ALA A 329 23.42 8.57 3.30
N ALA A 330 24.25 9.61 3.49
CA ALA A 330 25.52 9.51 4.21
C ALA A 330 25.31 9.06 5.67
N ARG A 331 24.29 9.59 6.37
CA ARG A 331 23.93 9.14 7.73
C ARG A 331 23.49 7.68 7.78
N LEU A 332 22.84 7.18 6.72
CA LEU A 332 22.48 5.76 6.62
C LEU A 332 23.72 4.87 6.44
N ARG A 333 24.71 5.33 5.66
CA ARG A 333 25.99 4.64 5.42
C ARG A 333 26.93 4.68 6.62
N ALA A 334 26.96 5.78 7.36
CA ALA A 334 27.85 5.98 8.50
C ALA A 334 27.71 4.92 9.61
N THR A 335 26.54 4.27 9.70
CA THR A 335 26.25 3.32 10.78
C THR A 335 26.28 1.85 10.35
N ALA A 336 26.03 1.56 9.07
CA ALA A 336 25.93 0.21 8.51
C ALA A 336 25.78 0.25 6.99
N ARG A 337 26.12 -0.85 6.30
CA ARG A 337 25.86 -0.99 4.85
C ARG A 337 24.34 -0.91 4.57
N PRO A 338 23.89 0.03 3.72
CA PRO A 338 22.46 0.20 3.40
C PRO A 338 21.82 -1.06 2.85
N ARG A 339 20.55 -1.31 3.23
CA ARG A 339 19.75 -2.41 2.67
C ARG A 339 19.35 -2.08 1.22
N PRO A 340 19.04 -3.08 0.38
CA PRO A 340 18.55 -2.84 -0.98
C PRO A 340 17.36 -1.87 -1.03
N GLN A 341 16.39 -2.01 -0.12
CA GLN A 341 15.25 -1.09 -0.01
C GLN A 341 15.64 0.36 0.32
N GLU A 342 16.74 0.56 1.05
CA GLU A 342 17.25 1.89 1.42
C GLU A 342 18.02 2.51 0.25
N GLN A 343 18.75 1.70 -0.51
CA GLN A 343 19.38 2.10 -1.77
C GLN A 343 18.33 2.47 -2.83
N ASP A 344 17.29 1.64 -2.99
CA ASP A 344 16.16 1.89 -3.89
C ASP A 344 15.44 3.18 -3.53
N ALA A 345 15.23 3.43 -2.23
CA ALA A 345 14.65 4.68 -1.75
C ALA A 345 15.56 5.89 -1.97
N GLN A 346 16.88 5.72 -1.84
CA GLN A 346 17.85 6.78 -2.13
C GLN A 346 17.81 7.15 -3.62
N GLN A 347 17.89 6.16 -4.51
CA GLN A 347 17.83 6.38 -5.96
C GLN A 347 16.54 7.11 -6.36
N CYS A 348 15.40 6.71 -5.77
CA CYS A 348 14.13 7.41 -5.96
C CYS A 348 14.14 8.85 -5.43
N ALA A 349 14.71 9.09 -4.24
CA ALA A 349 14.81 10.41 -3.65
C ALA A 349 15.68 11.35 -4.50
N GLU A 350 16.80 10.86 -5.02
CA GLU A 350 17.66 11.60 -5.94
C GLU A 350 16.93 11.89 -7.26
N ALA A 351 16.18 10.94 -7.81
CA ALA A 351 15.38 11.16 -9.01
C ALA A 351 14.32 12.25 -8.82
N PHE A 352 13.62 12.27 -7.67
CA PHE A 352 12.71 13.37 -7.33
C PHE A 352 13.45 14.70 -7.25
N ALA A 353 14.62 14.73 -6.62
CA ALA A 353 15.39 15.96 -6.47
C ALA A 353 15.84 16.53 -7.82
N LEU A 354 16.28 15.66 -8.73
CA LEU A 354 16.71 16.03 -10.09
C LEU A 354 15.55 16.58 -10.94
N LEU A 355 14.36 15.98 -10.83
CA LEU A 355 13.16 16.47 -11.51
C LEU A 355 12.74 17.85 -11.01
N ALA A 356 12.87 18.11 -9.71
CA ALA A 356 12.43 19.35 -9.07
C ALA A 356 13.49 20.48 -9.09
N ALA A 357 14.71 20.24 -9.61
CA ALA A 357 15.79 21.23 -9.67
C ALA A 357 15.71 22.13 -10.94
N PRO A 358 16.26 23.36 -10.94
CA PRO A 358 16.74 24.11 -9.78
C PRO A 358 15.54 24.58 -8.96
N GLY A 359 15.65 24.56 -7.62
CA GLY A 359 14.55 24.70 -6.66
C GLY A 359 13.79 26.03 -6.65
N ASP A 360 13.71 26.75 -7.77
CA ASP A 360 12.76 27.82 -7.95
C ASP A 360 11.35 27.22 -8.08
N ARG A 361 10.48 27.54 -7.12
CA ARG A 361 9.09 27.10 -7.16
C ARG A 361 8.30 27.85 -8.25
N ASP A 362 8.82 28.97 -8.72
CA ASP A 362 8.25 29.71 -9.83
C ASP A 362 8.52 28.92 -11.13
N GLY A 363 7.45 28.35 -11.68
CA GLY A 363 7.52 27.52 -12.89
C GLY A 363 7.57 26.00 -12.65
N ALA A 364 7.48 25.53 -11.39
CA ALA A 364 7.39 24.11 -11.10
C ALA A 364 6.01 23.54 -11.46
N VAL A 365 6.00 22.45 -12.23
CA VAL A 365 4.79 21.77 -12.70
C VAL A 365 4.52 20.54 -11.84
N PRO A 366 3.42 20.51 -11.06
CA PRO A 366 3.03 19.30 -10.33
C PRO A 366 2.51 18.25 -11.31
N VAL A 367 3.06 17.04 -11.27
CA VAL A 367 2.65 15.91 -12.12
C VAL A 367 2.27 14.73 -11.23
N THR A 368 1.21 14.02 -11.60
CA THR A 368 0.75 12.81 -10.91
C THR A 368 1.31 11.56 -11.58
N TRP A 369 1.99 10.71 -10.81
CA TRP A 369 2.43 9.38 -11.25
C TRP A 369 2.55 8.40 -10.08
N TRP A 370 2.82 7.12 -10.34
CA TRP A 370 2.96 6.11 -9.30
C TRP A 370 4.43 5.79 -9.02
N ALA A 371 5.03 6.44 -8.03
CA ALA A 371 6.48 6.32 -7.80
C ALA A 371 6.99 4.93 -7.34
N ARG A 372 6.12 3.93 -7.14
CA ARG A 372 6.48 2.62 -6.56
C ARG A 372 6.29 1.46 -7.55
N PRO A 373 7.00 0.32 -7.40
CA PRO A 373 8.04 0.04 -6.42
C PRO A 373 9.27 0.94 -6.60
N PHE A 374 10.01 1.18 -5.51
CA PHE A 374 11.27 1.92 -5.62
C PHE A 374 12.35 1.06 -6.27
N PRO A 375 13.27 1.66 -7.05
CA PRO A 375 13.41 3.10 -7.31
C PRO A 375 12.37 3.68 -8.28
N GLY A 376 11.77 2.84 -9.12
CA GLY A 376 10.75 3.21 -10.08
C GLY A 376 10.58 2.15 -11.17
N THR A 377 9.60 2.32 -12.05
CA THR A 377 9.44 1.54 -13.28
C THR A 377 9.29 2.45 -14.49
N VAL A 378 9.64 1.93 -15.68
CA VAL A 378 9.45 2.61 -16.97
C VAL A 378 8.04 3.17 -17.10
N GLY A 379 7.02 2.32 -16.94
CA GLY A 379 5.62 2.74 -17.06
C GLY A 379 5.17 3.82 -16.05
N SER A 380 5.93 4.06 -14.99
CA SER A 380 5.60 5.06 -13.97
C SER A 380 6.44 6.33 -14.04
N TRP A 381 7.68 6.26 -14.51
CA TRP A 381 8.63 7.38 -14.48
C TRP A 381 8.85 8.03 -15.84
N VAL A 382 8.43 7.40 -16.94
CA VAL A 382 8.53 8.03 -18.28
C VAL A 382 7.77 9.36 -18.33
N ALA A 383 6.51 9.41 -17.86
CA ALA A 383 5.69 10.62 -17.94
C ALA A 383 6.35 11.88 -17.32
N PRO A 384 6.78 11.89 -16.04
CA PRO A 384 7.45 13.07 -15.47
C PRO A 384 8.78 13.40 -16.16
N LEU A 385 9.52 12.41 -16.67
CA LEU A 385 10.74 12.62 -17.43
C LEU A 385 10.47 13.31 -18.78
N LEU A 386 9.41 12.90 -19.49
CA LEU A 386 9.00 13.51 -20.76
C LEU A 386 8.55 14.96 -20.55
N VAL A 387 7.76 15.24 -19.51
CA VAL A 387 7.35 16.63 -19.18
C VAL A 387 8.58 17.50 -18.95
N ARG A 388 9.52 17.03 -18.12
CA ARG A 388 10.76 17.74 -17.82
C ARG A 388 11.60 17.97 -19.07
N ARG A 389 11.76 16.94 -19.91
CA ARG A 389 12.61 16.99 -21.11
C ARG A 389 12.02 17.88 -22.20
N LEU A 390 10.70 17.81 -22.42
CA LEU A 390 10.01 18.60 -23.44
C LEU A 390 9.96 20.08 -23.06
N THR A 391 9.62 20.39 -21.81
CA THR A 391 9.26 21.77 -21.43
C THR A 391 10.35 22.51 -20.66
N GLY A 392 11.37 21.80 -20.17
CA GLY A 392 12.43 22.37 -19.34
C GLY A 392 11.98 22.77 -17.92
N HIS A 393 10.68 22.78 -17.63
CA HIS A 393 10.15 23.15 -16.32
C HIS A 393 10.50 22.13 -15.24
N PRO A 394 10.75 22.56 -13.98
CA PRO A 394 10.86 21.64 -12.85
C PRO A 394 9.57 20.83 -12.68
N VAL A 395 9.70 19.54 -12.39
CA VAL A 395 8.56 18.64 -12.18
C VAL A 395 8.50 18.25 -10.71
N THR A 396 7.35 18.52 -10.08
CA THR A 396 7.10 18.15 -8.68
C THR A 396 6.11 17.01 -8.57
N TYR A 397 6.28 16.18 -7.54
CA TYR A 397 5.46 15.00 -7.36
C TYR A 397 4.11 15.32 -6.71
N GLN A 398 3.03 15.13 -7.46
CA GLN A 398 1.68 15.07 -6.92
C GLN A 398 1.30 13.60 -6.67
N LYS A 399 1.17 13.23 -5.40
CA LYS A 399 0.82 11.85 -5.04
C LYS A 399 -0.60 11.50 -5.52
N PRO A 400 -0.79 10.37 -6.23
CA PRO A 400 -2.11 9.89 -6.61
C PRO A 400 -3.04 9.70 -5.40
N GLY A 401 -4.30 10.12 -5.55
CA GLY A 401 -5.35 9.99 -4.52
C GLY A 401 -5.24 10.96 -3.34
N VAL A 402 -4.22 11.84 -3.30
CA VAL A 402 -4.18 12.94 -2.34
C VAL A 402 -4.93 14.13 -2.92
N ALA A 403 -5.99 14.56 -2.22
CA ALA A 403 -6.80 15.69 -2.62
C ALA A 403 -5.97 16.97 -2.70
N THR A 404 -6.13 17.73 -3.78
CA THR A 404 -5.47 19.02 -3.97
C THR A 404 -6.38 19.94 -4.77
N ASN A 405 -6.31 21.24 -4.49
CA ASN A 405 -6.97 22.28 -5.29
C ASN A 405 -6.00 22.98 -6.25
N ARG A 406 -4.71 22.61 -6.20
CA ARG A 406 -3.71 23.16 -7.10
C ARG A 406 -3.80 22.46 -8.46
N PRO A 407 -3.76 23.20 -9.58
CA PRO A 407 -3.59 22.63 -10.90
C PRO A 407 -2.40 21.66 -10.92
N HIS A 408 -2.61 20.49 -11.50
CA HIS A 408 -1.57 19.49 -11.66
C HIS A 408 -1.84 18.63 -12.89
N LEU A 409 -0.78 18.11 -13.49
CA LEU A 409 -0.88 17.29 -14.69
C LEU A 409 -1.12 15.82 -14.37
N VAL A 410 -1.92 15.18 -15.21
CA VAL A 410 -2.07 13.73 -15.29
C VAL A 410 -1.72 13.32 -16.71
N VAL A 411 -0.48 12.85 -16.90
CA VAL A 411 0.11 12.59 -18.22
C VAL A 411 0.31 11.10 -18.42
N GLY A 412 -0.39 10.53 -19.41
CA GLY A 412 -0.32 9.10 -19.71
C GLY A 412 -0.70 8.19 -18.55
N GLY A 413 -0.29 6.92 -18.65
CA GLY A 413 -0.56 5.91 -17.62
C GLY A 413 -2.06 5.69 -17.37
N SER A 414 -2.39 4.85 -16.40
CA SER A 414 -3.79 4.50 -16.13
C SER A 414 -4.38 5.31 -14.96
N PHE A 415 -4.14 6.62 -14.99
CA PHE A 415 -4.47 7.55 -13.91
C PHE A 415 -5.77 8.34 -14.11
N LEU A 416 -6.49 8.15 -15.22
CA LEU A 416 -7.72 8.91 -15.50
C LEU A 416 -8.78 8.74 -14.40
N GLY A 417 -8.91 7.54 -13.84
CA GLY A 417 -9.81 7.27 -12.71
C GLY A 417 -9.39 7.91 -11.38
N SER A 418 -8.17 8.45 -11.30
CA SER A 418 -7.65 9.21 -10.14
C SER A 418 -7.57 10.71 -10.41
N ALA A 419 -8.05 11.17 -11.57
CA ALA A 419 -8.15 12.59 -11.88
C ALA A 419 -9.13 13.26 -10.91
N GLN A 420 -8.87 14.53 -10.63
CA GLN A 420 -9.63 15.40 -9.73
C GLN A 420 -10.09 16.62 -10.52
N ALA A 421 -11.03 17.40 -9.97
CA ALA A 421 -11.43 18.68 -10.56
C ALA A 421 -10.26 19.64 -10.87
N SER A 422 -9.15 19.55 -10.13
CA SER A 422 -7.95 20.36 -10.38
C SER A 422 -6.95 19.71 -11.35
N SER A 423 -7.25 18.55 -11.91
CA SER A 423 -6.36 17.84 -12.83
C SER A 423 -6.46 18.40 -14.24
N ILE A 424 -5.31 18.51 -14.91
CA ILE A 424 -5.19 18.75 -16.35
C ILE A 424 -4.67 17.45 -16.99
N VAL A 425 -5.49 16.83 -17.83
CA VAL A 425 -5.26 15.48 -18.34
C VAL A 425 -4.77 15.51 -19.79
N VAL A 426 -3.69 14.78 -20.05
CA VAL A 426 -3.13 14.55 -21.39
C VAL A 426 -2.86 13.06 -21.56
N GLY A 427 -3.64 12.42 -22.42
CA GLY A 427 -3.43 11.04 -22.85
C GLY A 427 -3.50 9.97 -21.75
N ALA A 428 -4.05 10.30 -20.57
CA ALA A 428 -4.24 9.34 -19.49
C ALA A 428 -5.40 8.39 -19.81
N GLY A 429 -5.28 7.13 -19.37
CA GLY A 429 -6.29 6.09 -19.57
C GLY A 429 -6.86 5.50 -18.29
N THR A 430 -7.76 4.53 -18.44
CA THR A 430 -8.39 3.78 -17.33
C THR A 430 -7.86 2.34 -17.23
N LEU A 431 -7.97 1.73 -16.04
CA LEU A 431 -7.66 0.31 -15.81
C LEU A 431 -8.90 -0.60 -15.91
N ALA A 432 -10.09 -0.01 -15.88
CA ALA A 432 -11.33 -0.76 -15.80
C ALA A 432 -12.45 -0.02 -16.53
N HIS A 433 -13.35 -0.81 -17.12
CA HIS A 433 -14.53 -0.30 -17.79
C HIS A 433 -15.46 0.45 -16.82
N ASP A 434 -15.45 0.19 -15.52
CA ASP A 434 -16.31 0.86 -14.55
C ASP A 434 -15.65 2.04 -13.85
N ALA A 435 -14.44 2.45 -14.29
CA ALA A 435 -13.78 3.63 -13.77
C ALA A 435 -14.70 4.86 -13.81
N ARG A 436 -14.57 5.72 -12.78
CA ARG A 436 -15.33 6.95 -12.60
C ARG A 436 -14.37 8.13 -12.47
N PRO A 437 -13.83 8.66 -13.59
CA PRO A 437 -13.04 9.89 -13.57
C PRO A 437 -13.87 11.07 -13.01
N ASP A 438 -13.19 12.06 -12.44
CA ASP A 438 -13.87 13.30 -12.02
C ASP A 438 -14.36 14.08 -13.26
N PRO A 439 -15.67 14.35 -13.39
CA PRO A 439 -16.24 15.00 -14.56
C PRO A 439 -15.82 16.47 -14.72
N HIS A 440 -15.27 17.08 -13.66
CA HIS A 440 -14.82 18.48 -13.66
C HIS A 440 -13.34 18.64 -13.97
N ALA A 441 -12.59 17.54 -14.17
CA ALA A 441 -11.20 17.61 -14.61
C ALA A 441 -11.11 18.29 -15.98
N ARG A 442 -10.04 19.07 -16.19
CA ARG A 442 -9.75 19.64 -17.51
C ARG A 442 -9.05 18.60 -18.36
N VAL A 443 -9.70 18.13 -19.43
CA VAL A 443 -9.17 17.04 -20.26
C VAL A 443 -8.87 17.56 -21.66
N LEU A 444 -7.59 17.58 -22.04
CA LEU A 444 -7.15 17.95 -23.40
C LEU A 444 -7.19 16.73 -24.32
N SER A 445 -6.69 15.60 -23.83
CA SER A 445 -6.72 14.32 -24.52
C SER A 445 -6.77 13.16 -23.52
N VAL A 446 -7.18 11.99 -24.00
CA VAL A 446 -7.17 10.72 -23.24
C VAL A 446 -6.43 9.66 -24.04
N ARG A 447 -6.07 8.52 -23.41
CA ARG A 447 -5.31 7.46 -24.11
C ARG A 447 -5.99 7.04 -25.41
N GLY A 448 -7.28 6.75 -25.37
CA GLY A 448 -8.06 6.31 -26.52
C GLY A 448 -9.57 6.38 -26.28
N PRO A 449 -10.37 5.86 -27.23
CA PRO A 449 -11.83 5.96 -27.19
C PRO A 449 -12.48 5.21 -26.02
N LEU A 450 -11.86 4.16 -25.46
CA LEU A 450 -12.41 3.46 -24.30
C LEU A 450 -12.29 4.32 -23.03
N SER A 451 -11.19 5.07 -22.92
CA SER A 451 -11.02 6.06 -21.85
C SER A 451 -11.93 7.27 -22.03
N ALA A 452 -12.16 7.72 -23.27
CA ALA A 452 -13.14 8.77 -23.58
C ALA A 452 -14.57 8.35 -23.17
N GLU A 453 -14.92 7.08 -23.44
CA GLU A 453 -16.21 6.52 -23.07
C GLU A 453 -16.38 6.41 -21.54
N ALA A 454 -15.31 6.09 -20.80
CA ALA A 454 -15.34 6.12 -19.34
C ALA A 454 -15.57 7.53 -18.79
N LEU A 455 -14.90 8.54 -19.35
CA LEU A 455 -15.11 9.95 -19.00
C LEU A 455 -16.55 10.40 -19.28
N ARG A 456 -17.08 10.06 -20.47
CA ARG A 456 -18.45 10.38 -20.88
C ARG A 456 -19.49 9.78 -19.95
N ARG A 457 -19.33 8.50 -19.55
CA ARG A 457 -20.24 7.84 -18.59
C ARG A 457 -20.18 8.42 -17.19
N ALA A 458 -19.06 9.03 -16.81
CA ALA A 458 -18.93 9.75 -15.55
C ALA A 458 -19.54 11.17 -15.60
N GLY A 459 -20.04 11.61 -16.76
CA GLY A 459 -20.58 12.96 -16.97
C GLY A 459 -19.51 14.01 -17.27
N GLY A 460 -18.30 13.60 -17.65
CA GLY A 460 -17.21 14.49 -18.05
C GLY A 460 -17.35 15.03 -19.47
N PRO A 461 -16.38 15.85 -19.93
CA PRO A 461 -16.41 16.46 -21.25
C PRO A 461 -16.30 15.42 -22.38
N VAL A 462 -16.83 15.77 -23.55
CA VAL A 462 -16.65 14.98 -24.78
C VAL A 462 -15.25 15.27 -25.33
N VAL A 463 -14.44 14.23 -25.45
CA VAL A 463 -13.04 14.31 -25.91
C VAL A 463 -12.85 13.42 -27.13
N THR A 464 -12.32 14.00 -28.19
CA THR A 464 -12.02 13.32 -29.46
C THR A 464 -10.52 13.30 -29.78
N ALA A 465 -9.69 13.91 -28.93
CA ALA A 465 -8.24 13.88 -29.04
C ALA A 465 -7.67 12.70 -28.25
N TYR A 466 -6.89 11.85 -28.93
CA TYR A 466 -6.38 10.59 -28.39
C TYR A 466 -4.85 10.45 -28.50
N GLY A 467 -4.31 9.47 -27.78
CA GLY A 467 -2.92 9.04 -27.84
C GLY A 467 -2.26 8.91 -26.46
N ASP A 468 -1.28 8.01 -26.34
CA ASP A 468 -0.49 7.83 -25.12
C ASP A 468 0.83 8.62 -25.19
N PRO A 469 1.09 9.62 -24.32
CA PRO A 469 2.26 10.48 -24.38
C PRO A 469 3.60 9.73 -24.27
N VAL A 470 3.61 8.48 -23.79
CA VAL A 470 4.83 7.65 -23.73
C VAL A 470 5.50 7.51 -25.11
N VAL A 471 4.73 7.54 -26.20
CA VAL A 471 5.31 7.43 -27.56
C VAL A 471 6.18 8.62 -27.95
N LEU A 472 6.04 9.78 -27.27
CA LEU A 472 6.91 10.94 -27.47
C LEU A 472 8.36 10.69 -27.03
N ALA A 473 8.62 9.63 -26.27
CA ALA A 473 9.98 9.27 -25.86
C ALA A 473 10.94 9.18 -27.05
N ALA A 474 10.50 8.66 -28.20
CA ALA A 474 11.32 8.55 -29.40
C ALA A 474 11.78 9.90 -29.97
N ARG A 475 10.98 10.96 -29.81
CA ARG A 475 11.37 12.31 -30.21
C ARG A 475 12.31 12.97 -29.19
N LEU A 476 12.06 12.74 -27.91
CA LEU A 476 12.76 13.44 -26.82
C LEU A 476 14.08 12.79 -26.41
N LEU A 477 14.22 11.49 -26.70
CA LEU A 477 15.38 10.65 -26.42
C LEU A 477 15.69 9.80 -27.67
N PRO A 478 16.18 10.43 -28.76
CA PRO A 478 16.42 9.72 -30.01
C PRO A 478 17.49 8.65 -29.83
N VAL A 479 17.19 7.43 -30.31
CA VAL A 479 18.12 6.30 -30.34
C VAL A 479 18.17 5.77 -31.76
N GLU A 480 19.37 5.74 -32.33
CA GLU A 480 19.60 5.12 -33.63
C GLU A 480 19.67 3.61 -33.49
N ARG A 481 18.87 2.90 -34.28
CA ARG A 481 18.92 1.45 -34.34
C ARG A 481 20.00 1.00 -35.32
N THR A 482 21.00 0.30 -34.81
CA THR A 482 22.10 -0.27 -35.60
C THR A 482 21.90 -1.77 -35.81
N THR A 483 22.94 -2.49 -36.22
CA THR A 483 22.93 -3.95 -36.30
C THR A 483 22.57 -4.57 -34.96
N THR A 484 21.52 -5.39 -34.96
CA THR A 484 21.02 -6.08 -33.79
C THR A 484 21.91 -7.27 -33.42
N ASN A 485 21.75 -7.76 -32.19
CA ASN A 485 22.56 -8.81 -31.59
C ASN A 485 22.07 -10.24 -31.91
N GLY A 486 21.01 -10.40 -32.72
CA GLY A 486 20.47 -11.71 -33.09
C GLY A 486 19.61 -12.37 -31.99
N ARG A 487 19.20 -11.62 -30.97
CA ARG A 487 18.50 -12.13 -29.77
C ARG A 487 17.21 -11.36 -29.52
N LEU A 488 16.32 -11.95 -28.72
CA LEU A 488 15.15 -11.29 -28.15
C LEU A 488 15.41 -10.84 -26.72
N VAL A 489 14.61 -9.90 -26.23
CA VAL A 489 14.64 -9.50 -24.82
C VAL A 489 13.26 -9.51 -24.20
N LEU A 490 13.15 -10.12 -23.02
CA LEU A 490 11.95 -10.13 -22.19
C LEU A 490 12.00 -8.99 -21.16
N LEU A 491 10.91 -8.23 -21.06
CA LEU A 491 10.68 -7.28 -19.97
C LEU A 491 9.33 -7.53 -19.32
N ARG A 492 9.36 -7.84 -18.02
CA ARG A 492 8.16 -8.16 -17.25
C ARG A 492 7.64 -6.95 -16.51
N HIS A 493 6.31 -6.87 -16.38
CA HIS A 493 5.72 -5.93 -15.43
C HIS A 493 6.24 -6.20 -14.02
N ALA A 494 6.48 -5.15 -13.23
CA ALA A 494 7.15 -5.28 -11.93
C ALA A 494 6.43 -6.20 -10.92
N SER A 495 5.10 -6.35 -11.03
CA SER A 495 4.34 -7.30 -10.20
C SER A 495 4.59 -8.78 -10.53
N GLN A 496 5.27 -9.06 -11.65
CA GLN A 496 5.55 -10.39 -12.18
C GLN A 496 7.05 -10.73 -12.15
N ALA A 497 7.85 -9.88 -11.49
CA ALA A 497 9.31 -10.03 -11.41
C ALA A 497 9.72 -11.35 -10.73
N ASP A 498 8.91 -11.84 -9.78
CA ASP A 498 9.18 -13.06 -9.02
C ASP A 498 8.65 -14.34 -9.68
N LEU A 499 8.01 -14.25 -10.86
CA LEU A 499 7.51 -15.44 -11.55
C LEU A 499 8.67 -16.31 -12.07
N PRO A 500 8.66 -17.64 -11.82
CA PRO A 500 9.67 -18.53 -12.39
C PRO A 500 9.37 -18.78 -13.87
N LEU A 501 10.30 -18.41 -14.75
CA LEU A 501 10.18 -18.60 -16.20
C LEU A 501 11.36 -19.41 -16.77
N HIS A 502 11.10 -20.19 -17.80
CA HIS A 502 12.14 -20.86 -18.59
C HIS A 502 12.30 -20.14 -19.93
N LEU A 503 13.42 -19.43 -20.08
CA LEU A 503 13.72 -18.66 -21.30
C LEU A 503 14.39 -19.56 -22.36
N PRO A 504 14.11 -19.34 -23.66
CA PRO A 504 14.90 -19.95 -24.73
C PRO A 504 16.32 -19.36 -24.78
N THR A 505 17.28 -20.10 -25.36
CA THR A 505 18.70 -19.71 -25.42
C THR A 505 18.97 -18.38 -26.12
N GLY A 506 18.10 -17.98 -27.05
CA GLY A 506 18.17 -16.72 -27.80
C GLY A 506 17.44 -15.54 -27.15
N MET A 507 17.01 -15.66 -25.88
CA MET A 507 16.25 -14.61 -25.19
C MET A 507 16.94 -14.20 -23.89
N ASP A 508 17.20 -12.90 -23.76
CA ASP A 508 17.66 -12.27 -22.54
C ASP A 508 16.49 -11.73 -21.72
N GLU A 509 16.76 -11.37 -20.47
CA GLU A 509 15.81 -10.66 -19.64
C GLU A 509 16.41 -9.37 -19.08
N LEU A 510 15.67 -8.27 -19.22
CA LEU A 510 16.01 -6.98 -18.63
C LEU A 510 14.94 -6.53 -17.63
N SER A 511 15.38 -5.73 -16.66
CA SER A 511 14.49 -5.13 -15.66
C SER A 511 13.77 -3.91 -16.21
N THR A 512 12.50 -3.74 -15.83
CA THR A 512 11.72 -2.51 -16.08
C THR A 512 12.01 -1.40 -15.06
N ARG A 513 13.00 -1.58 -14.18
CA ARG A 513 13.38 -0.58 -13.15
C ARG A 513 13.99 0.65 -13.81
N ALA A 514 13.33 1.79 -13.66
CA ALA A 514 13.79 3.09 -14.16
C ALA A 514 13.22 4.22 -13.31
N SER A 515 14.05 5.21 -12.99
CA SER A 515 13.61 6.41 -12.25
C SER A 515 14.29 7.70 -12.70
N ARG A 516 15.50 7.60 -13.26
CA ARG A 516 16.27 8.75 -13.78
C ARG A 516 16.25 8.78 -15.31
N PRO A 517 16.51 9.94 -15.94
CA PRO A 517 16.59 10.05 -17.41
C PRO A 517 17.57 9.03 -18.02
N GLU A 518 18.74 8.84 -17.39
CA GLU A 518 19.81 7.98 -17.87
C GLU A 518 19.43 6.49 -17.78
N ASP A 519 18.51 6.12 -16.90
CA ASP A 519 17.97 4.76 -16.83
C ASP A 519 17.13 4.47 -18.08
N LEU A 520 16.31 5.43 -18.50
CA LEU A 520 15.46 5.30 -19.68
C LEU A 520 16.28 5.30 -20.97
N GLU A 521 17.25 6.20 -21.09
CA GLU A 521 18.17 6.25 -22.25
C GLU A 521 18.93 4.92 -22.41
N ARG A 522 19.52 4.40 -21.32
CA ARG A 522 20.22 3.10 -21.35
C ARG A 522 19.29 1.95 -21.68
N LEU A 523 18.07 1.96 -21.15
CA LEU A 523 17.10 0.92 -21.46
C LEU A 523 16.77 0.94 -22.94
N VAL A 524 16.35 2.08 -23.50
CA VAL A 524 15.98 2.17 -24.92
C VAL A 524 17.16 1.81 -25.82
N ALA A 525 18.36 2.30 -25.52
CA ALA A 525 19.57 1.92 -26.26
C ALA A 525 19.81 0.40 -26.23
N SER A 526 19.56 -0.24 -25.09
CA SER A 526 19.63 -1.70 -24.98
C SER A 526 18.55 -2.37 -25.82
N LEU A 527 17.29 -1.92 -25.75
CA LEU A 527 16.18 -2.48 -26.53
C LEU A 527 16.42 -2.39 -28.04
N ALA A 528 17.01 -1.28 -28.51
CA ALA A 528 17.33 -1.09 -29.92
C ALA A 528 18.38 -2.09 -30.44
N ALA A 529 19.24 -2.63 -29.56
CA ALA A 529 20.24 -3.63 -29.91
C ALA A 529 19.66 -5.05 -30.08
N TYR A 530 18.42 -5.31 -29.66
CA TYR A 530 17.77 -6.63 -29.81
C TYR A 530 16.97 -6.72 -31.12
N ASP A 531 16.75 -7.94 -31.62
CA ASP A 531 15.91 -8.20 -32.79
C ASP A 531 14.45 -7.84 -32.51
N GLY A 532 13.99 -8.09 -31.28
CA GLY A 532 12.64 -7.76 -30.83
C GLY A 532 12.47 -7.81 -29.32
N VAL A 533 11.42 -7.16 -28.85
CA VAL A 533 11.08 -7.02 -27.42
C VAL A 533 9.82 -7.81 -27.11
N VAL A 534 9.88 -8.70 -26.13
CA VAL A 534 8.71 -9.38 -25.58
C VAL A 534 8.36 -8.73 -24.25
N SER A 535 7.13 -8.28 -24.05
CA SER A 535 6.78 -7.63 -22.79
C SER A 535 5.35 -7.86 -22.30
N SER A 536 5.23 -8.00 -20.98
CA SER A 536 3.94 -7.95 -20.25
C SER A 536 3.66 -6.58 -19.61
N ASP A 537 4.56 -5.61 -19.78
CA ASP A 537 4.41 -4.26 -19.26
C ASP A 537 3.85 -3.33 -20.35
N PRO A 538 2.65 -2.75 -20.18
CA PRO A 538 2.05 -1.91 -21.20
C PRO A 538 2.85 -0.63 -21.47
N GLY A 539 3.62 -0.13 -20.49
CA GLY A 539 4.50 1.02 -20.69
C GLY A 539 5.70 0.69 -21.58
N VAL A 540 6.25 -0.52 -21.48
CA VAL A 540 7.31 -0.99 -22.38
C VAL A 540 6.77 -1.21 -23.80
N VAL A 541 5.58 -1.81 -23.93
CA VAL A 541 4.91 -1.97 -25.25
C VAL A 541 4.69 -0.61 -25.92
N ALA A 542 4.15 0.37 -25.18
CA ALA A 542 3.97 1.73 -25.68
C ALA A 542 5.30 2.39 -26.08
N LEU A 543 6.37 2.16 -25.31
CA LEU A 543 7.72 2.63 -25.64
C LEU A 543 8.20 2.02 -26.96
N CYS A 544 8.09 0.71 -27.13
CA CYS A 544 8.46 0.03 -28.38
C CYS A 544 7.69 0.59 -29.58
N HIS A 545 6.39 0.84 -29.44
CA HIS A 545 5.59 1.49 -30.49
C HIS A 545 6.10 2.89 -30.84
N GLY A 546 6.47 3.71 -29.84
CA GLY A 546 7.05 5.03 -30.08
C GLY A 546 8.35 4.99 -30.89
N TYR A 547 9.22 4.02 -30.61
CA TYR A 547 10.51 3.86 -31.30
C TYR A 547 10.44 3.01 -32.59
N GLY A 548 9.28 2.42 -32.91
CA GLY A 548 9.17 1.48 -34.02
C GLY A 548 9.98 0.20 -33.82
N LEU A 549 10.11 -0.28 -32.59
CA LEU A 549 10.78 -1.55 -32.28
C LEU A 549 9.80 -2.72 -32.43
N PRO A 550 10.20 -3.84 -33.08
CA PRO A 550 9.46 -5.09 -33.11
C PRO A 550 9.13 -5.52 -31.69
N CYS A 551 7.84 -5.66 -31.40
CA CYS A 551 7.36 -5.95 -30.06
C CYS A 551 6.27 -7.02 -30.08
N ALA A 552 6.33 -7.93 -29.11
CA ALA A 552 5.28 -8.89 -28.82
C ALA A 552 4.72 -8.62 -27.42
N ALA A 553 3.45 -8.23 -27.35
CA ALA A 553 2.74 -8.09 -26.08
C ALA A 553 2.29 -9.47 -25.57
N VAL A 554 2.61 -9.80 -24.32
CA VAL A 554 2.30 -11.10 -23.71
C VAL A 554 1.61 -10.97 -22.35
N SER A 555 0.83 -11.99 -21.99
CA SER A 555 0.21 -12.13 -20.68
C SER A 555 0.75 -13.38 -19.98
N LEU A 556 1.68 -13.19 -19.03
CA LEU A 556 2.31 -14.27 -18.24
C LEU A 556 1.36 -14.86 -17.17
N GLU A 557 0.43 -14.04 -16.68
CA GLU A 557 -0.66 -14.42 -15.79
C GLU A 557 -1.92 -13.67 -16.21
N PRO A 558 -3.14 -14.15 -15.88
CA PRO A 558 -4.36 -13.43 -16.21
C PRO A 558 -4.38 -12.04 -15.56
N ARG A 559 -4.29 -11.00 -16.39
CA ARG A 559 -4.44 -9.60 -15.99
C ARG A 559 -5.66 -9.01 -16.66
N ALA A 560 -6.71 -8.80 -15.86
CA ALA A 560 -7.98 -8.28 -16.36
C ALA A 560 -7.86 -6.87 -16.97
N ASP A 561 -6.83 -6.10 -16.60
CA ASP A 561 -6.60 -4.74 -17.06
C ASP A 561 -5.76 -4.63 -18.34
N LEU A 562 -4.91 -5.61 -18.63
CA LEU A 562 -3.91 -5.52 -19.71
C LEU A 562 -4.54 -5.36 -21.10
N ASP A 563 -5.55 -6.18 -21.39
CA ASP A 563 -6.24 -6.16 -22.68
C ASP A 563 -6.92 -4.81 -22.94
N LEU A 564 -7.63 -4.27 -21.94
CA LEU A 564 -8.24 -2.93 -22.02
C LEU A 564 -7.17 -1.86 -22.30
N VAL A 565 -6.07 -1.87 -21.53
CA VAL A 565 -5.02 -0.85 -21.62
C VAL A 565 -4.36 -0.84 -22.99
N LEU A 566 -3.97 -2.01 -23.50
CA LEU A 566 -3.30 -2.14 -24.80
C LEU A 566 -4.26 -1.84 -25.96
N ARG A 567 -5.52 -2.28 -25.86
CA ARG A 567 -6.54 -1.99 -26.88
C ARG A 567 -6.84 -0.49 -26.95
N ASP A 568 -7.00 0.16 -25.81
CA ASP A 568 -7.25 1.60 -25.76
C ASP A 568 -6.03 2.40 -26.27
N HIS A 569 -4.81 1.95 -25.97
CA HIS A 569 -3.58 2.49 -26.53
C HIS A 569 -3.56 2.40 -28.06
N ALA A 570 -3.80 1.21 -28.62
CA ALA A 570 -3.79 0.97 -30.06
C ALA A 570 -4.81 1.85 -30.79
N LEU A 571 -6.06 1.86 -30.31
CA LEU A 571 -7.12 2.68 -30.88
C LEU A 571 -6.80 4.18 -30.79
N GLY A 572 -6.15 4.61 -29.71
CA GLY A 572 -5.71 6.00 -29.55
C GLY A 572 -4.61 6.42 -30.52
N LEU A 573 -3.85 5.47 -31.05
CA LEU A 573 -2.85 5.69 -32.10
C LEU A 573 -3.43 5.48 -33.52
N GLY A 574 -4.73 5.16 -33.64
CA GLY A 574 -5.39 4.92 -34.91
C GLY A 574 -5.27 3.49 -35.44
N TRP A 575 -4.91 2.52 -34.60
CA TRP A 575 -4.81 1.10 -34.97
C TRP A 575 -6.01 0.31 -34.41
N ASP A 576 -6.79 -0.29 -35.30
CA ASP A 576 -7.94 -1.14 -34.98
C ASP A 576 -7.63 -2.64 -35.05
N ASP A 577 -6.44 -2.98 -35.55
CA ASP A 577 -6.01 -4.34 -35.89
C ASP A 577 -4.87 -4.87 -35.00
N LEU A 578 -4.45 -4.14 -33.97
CA LEU A 578 -3.37 -4.59 -33.08
C LEU A 578 -3.78 -5.88 -32.36
N ALA A 579 -2.93 -6.91 -32.44
CA ALA A 579 -3.19 -8.17 -31.76
C ALA A 579 -3.27 -7.96 -30.23
N PRO A 580 -4.20 -8.65 -29.54
CA PRO A 580 -4.26 -8.64 -28.09
C PRO A 580 -3.02 -9.31 -27.49
N ALA A 581 -2.72 -9.00 -26.22
CA ALA A 581 -1.61 -9.63 -25.52
C ALA A 581 -1.78 -11.16 -25.49
N ARG A 582 -0.78 -11.89 -26.00
CA ARG A 582 -0.86 -13.34 -26.12
C ARG A 582 -0.64 -14.00 -24.76
N PRO A 583 -1.57 -14.83 -24.27
CA PRO A 583 -1.35 -15.62 -23.06
C PRO A 583 -0.20 -16.61 -23.28
N VAL A 584 0.74 -16.65 -22.34
CA VAL A 584 1.90 -17.57 -22.39
C VAL A 584 2.08 -18.23 -21.02
N GLY A 585 2.51 -19.49 -21.04
CA GLY A 585 2.81 -20.23 -19.82
C GLY A 585 4.18 -19.86 -19.22
N PRO A 586 4.58 -20.52 -18.12
CA PRO A 586 5.90 -20.31 -17.50
C PRO A 586 7.06 -20.84 -18.34
N ASP A 587 6.80 -21.69 -19.33
CA ASP A 587 7.80 -22.16 -20.29
C ASP A 587 7.69 -21.37 -21.60
N LEU A 588 8.70 -20.54 -21.87
CA LEU A 588 8.74 -19.66 -23.04
C LEU A 588 9.46 -20.30 -24.23
N ARG A 589 9.94 -21.55 -24.09
CA ARG A 589 10.71 -22.25 -25.13
C ARG A 589 9.83 -22.79 -26.27
N ASP A 590 8.55 -23.05 -25.99
CA ASP A 590 7.61 -23.64 -26.94
C ASP A 590 6.85 -22.59 -27.78
N VAL A 591 7.22 -21.31 -27.66
CA VAL A 591 6.54 -20.20 -28.33
C VAL A 591 7.33 -19.78 -29.57
N ALA A 592 6.66 -19.74 -30.73
CA ALA A 592 7.20 -19.20 -31.97
C ALA A 592 7.21 -17.65 -31.93
N TRP A 593 8.23 -17.08 -31.29
CA TRP A 593 8.31 -15.64 -31.01
C TRP A 593 8.33 -14.75 -32.25
N THR A 594 8.95 -15.19 -33.34
CA THR A 594 9.03 -14.47 -34.61
C THR A 594 7.65 -14.13 -35.17
N ASP A 595 6.67 -15.00 -34.95
CA ASP A 595 5.31 -14.86 -35.48
C ASP A 595 4.46 -13.88 -34.67
N LEU A 596 4.98 -13.44 -33.51
CA LEU A 596 4.29 -12.54 -32.57
C LEU A 596 4.85 -11.12 -32.56
N LEU A 597 6.01 -10.91 -33.17
CA LEU A 597 6.64 -9.61 -33.21
C LEU A 597 5.93 -8.75 -34.25
N GLU A 598 5.32 -7.67 -33.79
CA GLU A 598 4.75 -6.65 -34.67
C GLU A 598 5.62 -5.39 -34.62
N THR A 599 5.86 -4.78 -35.79
CA THR A 599 6.51 -3.48 -35.89
C THR A 599 5.48 -2.46 -36.35
N ARG A 600 5.24 -1.44 -35.52
CA ARG A 600 4.31 -0.36 -35.82
C ARG A 600 5.03 0.97 -35.68
N VAL A 601 4.77 1.90 -36.59
CA VAL A 601 5.32 3.25 -36.55
C VAL A 601 4.18 4.21 -36.28
N VAL A 602 4.35 5.06 -35.26
CA VAL A 602 3.34 6.07 -34.90
C VAL A 602 3.36 7.20 -35.93
N ASP A 603 2.17 7.61 -36.38
CA ASP A 603 2.02 8.73 -37.31
C ASP A 603 2.57 10.04 -36.71
N ALA A 604 3.33 10.79 -37.50
CA ALA A 604 3.89 12.07 -37.10
C ALA A 604 2.81 13.06 -36.62
N ALA A 605 1.62 13.04 -37.23
CA ALA A 605 0.51 13.91 -36.83
C ALA A 605 0.00 13.61 -35.42
N VAL A 606 0.00 12.32 -35.02
CA VAL A 606 -0.36 11.91 -33.65
C VAL A 606 0.69 12.39 -32.66
N LEU A 607 1.97 12.26 -33.01
CA LEU A 607 3.07 12.76 -32.18
C LEU A 607 3.03 14.30 -32.03
N ASP A 608 2.76 15.03 -33.13
CA ASP A 608 2.63 16.50 -33.10
C ASP A 608 1.46 16.93 -32.20
N ALA A 609 0.31 16.28 -32.33
CA ALA A 609 -0.84 16.55 -31.48
C ALA A 609 -0.56 16.26 -30.00
N LEU A 610 0.09 15.14 -29.68
CA LEU A 610 0.45 14.80 -28.29
C LEU A 610 1.43 15.79 -27.68
N GLN A 611 2.43 16.21 -28.45
CA GLN A 611 3.39 17.21 -28.03
C GLN A 611 2.69 18.56 -27.74
N HIS A 612 1.83 19.00 -28.67
CA HIS A 612 1.07 20.24 -28.52
C HIS A 612 0.17 20.23 -27.28
N HIS A 613 -0.59 19.14 -27.06
CA HIS A 613 -1.44 19.01 -25.86
C HIS A 613 -0.62 19.03 -24.56
N LEU A 614 0.59 18.46 -24.56
CA LEU A 614 1.45 18.46 -23.38
C LEU A 614 2.00 19.86 -23.08
N GLU A 615 2.42 20.60 -24.10
CA GLU A 615 2.84 22.01 -24.00
C GLU A 615 1.68 22.91 -23.53
N GLU A 616 0.49 22.74 -24.10
CA GLU A 616 -0.72 23.44 -23.66
C GLU A 616 -1.03 23.11 -22.18
N ALA A 617 -1.00 21.84 -21.79
CA ALA A 617 -1.26 21.44 -20.41
C ALA A 617 -0.30 22.09 -19.41
N VAL A 618 1.00 22.17 -19.75
CA VAL A 618 2.00 22.86 -18.91
C VAL A 618 1.68 24.34 -18.80
N ALA A 619 1.39 25.04 -19.92
CA ALA A 619 1.03 26.45 -19.89
C ALA A 619 -0.20 26.70 -19.00
N LEU A 620 -1.23 25.86 -19.11
CA LEU A 620 -2.43 25.93 -18.28
C LEU A 620 -2.15 25.66 -16.81
N CYS A 621 -1.25 24.73 -16.49
CA CYS A 621 -0.85 24.43 -15.12
C CYS A 621 -0.13 25.62 -14.47
N LEU A 622 0.63 26.37 -15.25
CA LEU A 622 1.38 27.55 -14.83
C LEU A 622 0.56 28.85 -14.88
N GLY A 623 -0.70 28.80 -15.35
CA GLY A 623 -1.55 29.97 -15.51
C GLY A 623 -1.12 30.92 -16.64
N GLN A 624 -0.38 30.41 -17.62
CA GLN A 624 0.09 31.15 -18.80
C GLN A 624 -0.90 30.99 -19.97
N SER A 625 -0.95 31.98 -20.86
CA SER A 625 -1.66 31.85 -22.15
C SER A 625 -0.96 30.80 -23.02
N ALA A 626 -1.71 29.90 -23.66
CA ALA A 626 -1.17 28.81 -24.46
C ALA A 626 -0.22 29.33 -25.57
N PRO A 627 0.89 28.63 -25.88
CA PRO A 627 1.75 28.99 -26.99
C PRO A 627 0.97 28.90 -28.31
N VAL A 628 1.00 29.98 -29.11
CA VAL A 628 0.43 29.99 -30.46
C VAL A 628 1.26 29.04 -31.32
N PRO A 629 0.65 28.06 -32.02
CA PRO A 629 1.40 27.13 -32.85
C PRO A 629 2.21 27.90 -33.89
N ALA A 630 3.51 27.63 -33.97
CA ALA A 630 4.37 28.18 -35.00
C ALA A 630 3.85 27.69 -36.36
N GLN A 631 3.51 28.62 -37.25
CA GLN A 631 3.14 28.27 -38.62
C GLN A 631 4.34 27.60 -39.31
N PRO A 632 4.13 26.51 -40.07
CA PRO A 632 5.21 25.88 -40.81
C PRO A 632 5.76 26.88 -41.84
N VAL A 633 7.09 27.03 -41.85
CA VAL A 633 7.86 27.80 -42.85
C VAL A 633 8.08 26.98 -44.11
#